data_AF-A0A7K3EDT1-F1
#
_entry.id   AF-A0A7K3EDT1-F1
#
_cell.length_a   1.000
_cell.length_b   1.000
_cell.length_c   1.000
_cell.angle_alpha   90.00
_cell.angle_beta   90.00
_cell.angle_gamma   90.00
#
_symmetry.space_group_name_H-M   'P 1'
#
loop_
_entity.id
_entity.type
_entity.pdbx_description
1 polymer ?
#
loop_
_entity_poly.entity_id
_entity_poly.type
_entity_poly.pdbx_seq_one_letter_code
_entity_poly.pdbx_strand_id
1 'polypeptide(L)'
;MDSLVRVDTDEGAFLLVLESQGRQDERKRGSWPYYLAYLHEKYRVEPVLIVMTQNRSTAKWAAQPIRFGLPDWASLVVRPLVLGPDNVPVIANEAEVARDVTLAVFSAITHGK
;
A
#
# COMPACT_ATOMS: atom_id res chain seq x y z
N MET A 1 -1.34 9.00 4.14
CA MET A 1 -1.39 8.80 2.69
C MET A 1 -0.47 9.83 2.12
N ASP A 2 0.58 9.39 1.45
CA ASP A 2 1.60 10.30 0.94
C ASP A 2 1.38 10.56 -0.53
N SER A 3 0.84 9.59 -1.27
CA SER A 3 0.50 9.76 -2.68
C SER A 3 -0.65 8.84 -3.10
N LEU A 4 -1.35 9.27 -4.15
CA LEU A 4 -2.49 8.57 -4.73
C LEU A 4 -2.30 8.55 -6.25
N VAL A 5 -2.31 7.37 -6.86
CA VAL A 5 -2.11 7.24 -8.30
C VAL A 5 -3.15 6.32 -8.91
N ARG A 6 -3.78 6.75 -10.00
CA ARG A 6 -4.67 5.90 -10.79
C ARG A 6 -3.86 5.16 -11.85
N VAL A 7 -4.13 3.87 -12.01
CA VAL A 7 -3.55 3.01 -13.04
C VAL A 7 -4.68 2.33 -13.78
N ASP A 8 -4.70 2.44 -15.10
CA ASP A 8 -5.63 1.69 -15.94
C ASP A 8 -4.86 0.49 -16.54
N THR A 9 -5.41 -0.71 -16.36
CA THR A 9 -4.83 -1.98 -16.82
C THR A 9 -5.85 -2.74 -17.66
N ASP A 10 -5.43 -3.82 -18.31
CA ASP A 10 -6.35 -4.71 -19.05
C ASP A 10 -7.41 -5.36 -18.12
N GLU A 11 -7.13 -5.47 -16.82
CA GLU A 11 -8.04 -6.03 -15.81
C GLU A 11 -8.95 -4.97 -15.16
N GLY A 12 -8.74 -3.69 -15.47
CA GLY A 12 -9.50 -2.57 -14.94
C GLY A 12 -8.65 -1.46 -14.34
N ALA A 13 -9.34 -0.46 -13.78
CA ALA A 13 -8.70 0.68 -13.13
C ALA A 13 -8.46 0.39 -11.64
N PHE A 14 -7.27 0.73 -11.16
CA PHE A 14 -6.90 0.66 -9.75
C PHE A 14 -6.44 2.02 -9.25
N LEU A 15 -6.67 2.25 -7.96
CA LEU A 15 -6.24 3.45 -7.27
C LEU A 15 -5.17 3.09 -6.24
N LEU A 16 -3.91 3.22 -6.63
CA LEU A 16 -2.77 2.90 -5.79
C LEU A 16 -2.61 3.97 -4.71
N VAL A 17 -2.74 3.53 -3.46
CA VAL A 17 -2.56 4.33 -2.26
C VAL A 17 -1.17 4.06 -1.71
N LEU A 18 -0.27 5.01 -1.90
CA LEU A 18 1.12 4.89 -1.49
C LEU A 18 1.32 5.51 -0.11
N GLU A 19 1.90 4.73 0.79
CA GLU A 19 2.22 5.15 2.15
C GLU A 19 3.67 4.80 2.48
N SER A 20 4.49 5.80 2.81
CA SER A 20 5.79 5.58 3.42
C SER A 20 5.67 5.42 4.93
N GLN A 21 6.39 4.44 5.50
CA GLN A 21 6.42 4.20 6.94
C GLN A 21 7.84 4.00 7.45
N GLY A 22 8.31 4.91 8.30
CA GLY A 22 9.61 4.77 8.96
C GLY A 22 9.59 3.84 10.19
N ARG A 23 8.45 3.78 10.88
CA ARG A 23 8.25 3.02 12.11
C ARG A 23 6.82 2.51 12.22
N GLN A 24 6.59 1.59 13.15
CA GLN A 24 5.25 1.13 13.49
C GLN A 24 4.42 2.29 14.07
N ASP A 25 3.18 2.43 13.58
CA ASP A 25 2.21 3.43 14.01
C ASP A 25 0.80 2.83 14.00
N GLU A 26 0.30 2.41 15.16
CA GLU A 26 -1.02 1.79 15.30
C GLU A 26 -2.16 2.71 14.86
N ARG A 27 -2.00 4.03 14.98
CA ARG A 27 -3.00 4.99 14.50
C ARG A 27 -3.16 4.91 12.99
N LYS A 28 -2.08 4.63 12.25
CA LYS A 28 -2.11 4.47 10.80
C LYS A 28 -2.85 3.21 10.38
N ARG A 29 -2.70 2.09 11.10
CA ARG A 29 -3.48 0.86 10.85
C ARG A 29 -4.98 1.08 11.00
N GLY A 30 -5.42 1.94 11.92
CA GLY A 30 -6.82 2.37 12.01
C GLY A 30 -7.26 3.29 10.87
N SER A 31 -6.35 4.15 10.41
CA SER A 31 -6.65 5.17 9.38
C SER A 31 -6.72 4.60 7.97
N TRP A 32 -5.91 3.59 7.62
CA TRP A 32 -5.86 3.07 6.26
C TRP A 32 -7.19 2.47 5.77
N PRO A 33 -7.88 1.59 6.52
CA PRO A 33 -9.16 1.05 6.08
C PRO A 33 -10.23 2.13 5.86
N TYR A 34 -10.26 3.15 6.71
CA TYR A 34 -11.13 4.32 6.54
C TYR A 34 -10.86 5.02 5.20
N TYR A 35 -9.58 5.30 4.90
CA TYR A 35 -9.20 5.94 3.64
C TYR A 35 -9.53 5.09 2.42
N LEU A 36 -9.26 3.77 2.47
CA LEU A 36 -9.60 2.88 1.36
C LEU A 36 -11.11 2.87 1.08
N ALA A 37 -11.93 2.74 2.12
CA ALA A 37 -13.39 2.79 1.96
C ALA A 37 -13.87 4.13 1.39
N TYR A 38 -13.33 5.25 1.89
CA TYR A 38 -13.63 6.58 1.38
C TYR A 38 -13.25 6.73 -0.10
N LEU A 39 -12.05 6.27 -0.48
CA LEU A 39 -11.57 6.38 -1.85
C LEU A 39 -12.38 5.54 -2.82
N HIS A 40 -12.69 4.29 -2.44
CA HIS A 40 -13.56 3.43 -3.23
C HIS A 40 -14.92 4.10 -3.47
N GLU A 41 -15.53 4.65 -2.42
CA GLU A 41 -16.81 5.35 -2.57
C GLU A 41 -16.69 6.57 -3.49
N LYS A 42 -15.69 7.43 -3.24
CA LYS A 42 -15.53 8.69 -3.96
C LYS A 42 -15.24 8.49 -5.45
N TYR A 43 -14.39 7.53 -5.79
CA TYR A 43 -13.87 7.38 -7.15
C TYR A 43 -14.48 6.20 -7.90
N ARG A 44 -15.18 5.27 -7.24
CA ARG A 44 -15.72 4.03 -7.83
C ARG A 44 -14.63 3.21 -8.54
N VAL A 45 -13.43 3.21 -7.97
CA VAL A 45 -12.23 2.52 -8.45
C VAL A 45 -11.63 1.74 -7.29
N GLU A 46 -11.15 0.52 -7.54
CA GLU A 46 -10.61 -0.37 -6.52
C GLU A 46 -9.30 0.19 -5.93
N PRO A 47 -9.27 0.56 -4.63
CA PRO A 47 -8.09 1.13 -4.03
C PRO A 47 -7.17 0.04 -3.50
N VAL A 48 -5.87 0.15 -3.82
CA VAL A 48 -4.84 -0.81 -3.41
C VAL A 48 -3.84 -0.11 -2.51
N LEU A 49 -3.75 -0.54 -1.25
CA LEU A 49 -2.77 0.00 -0.31
C LEU A 49 -1.39 -0.61 -0.54
N ILE A 50 -0.40 0.25 -0.79
CA ILE A 50 1.00 -0.10 -0.87
C ILE A 50 1.76 0.66 0.22
N VAL A 51 2.36 -0.09 1.15
CA VAL A 51 3.19 0.45 2.23
C VAL A 51 4.66 0.22 1.89
N MET A 52 5.44 1.30 1.86
CA MET A 52 6.88 1.27 1.59
C MET A 52 7.64 1.56 2.89
N THR A 53 8.68 0.78 3.18
CA THR A 53 9.50 0.99 4.36
C THR A 53 10.91 0.45 4.19
N GLN A 54 11.91 1.11 4.78
CA GLN A 54 13.28 0.59 4.85
C GLN A 54 13.53 -0.26 6.10
N ASN A 55 12.53 -0.38 6.99
CA ASN A 55 12.66 -1.12 8.24
C ASN A 55 11.96 -2.48 8.14
N ARG A 56 12.72 -3.57 8.31
CA ARG A 56 12.19 -4.94 8.25
C ARG A 56 11.11 -5.22 9.31
N SER A 57 11.23 -4.68 10.52
CA SER A 57 10.20 -4.88 11.56
C SER A 57 8.92 -4.10 11.25
N THR A 58 9.04 -2.90 10.67
CA THR A 58 7.91 -2.14 10.15
C THR A 58 7.26 -2.86 8.97
N ALA A 59 8.03 -3.48 8.08
CA ALA A 59 7.49 -4.23 6.94
C ALA A 59 6.63 -5.41 7.40
N LYS A 60 7.16 -6.24 8.32
CA LYS A 60 6.43 -7.40 8.88
C LYS A 60 5.16 -6.96 9.61
N TRP A 61 5.23 -5.86 10.35
CA TRP A 61 4.09 -5.28 11.05
C TRP A 61 3.03 -4.75 10.06
N ALA A 62 3.44 -3.99 9.04
CA ALA A 62 2.53 -3.44 8.04
C ALA A 62 1.84 -4.56 7.23
N ALA A 63 2.53 -5.67 6.97
CA ALA A 63 1.99 -6.80 6.21
C ALA A 63 0.91 -7.59 6.96
N GLN A 64 0.77 -7.40 8.28
CA GLN A 64 -0.27 -8.07 9.03
C GLN A 64 -1.66 -7.58 8.60
N PRO A 65 -2.61 -8.47 8.25
CA PRO A 65 -3.97 -8.08 7.93
C PRO A 65 -4.60 -7.22 9.03
N ILE A 66 -5.32 -6.19 8.62
CA ILE A 66 -6.09 -5.34 9.53
C ILE A 66 -7.53 -5.82 9.47
N ARG A 67 -8.06 -6.29 10.60
CA ARG A 67 -9.40 -6.86 10.70
C ARG A 67 -10.26 -6.00 11.60
N PHE A 68 -11.42 -5.62 11.11
CA PHE A 68 -12.50 -5.03 11.92
C PHE A 68 -13.71 -5.96 11.89
N GLY A 69 -14.35 -6.13 13.04
CA GLY A 69 -15.50 -7.02 13.20
C GLY A 69 -15.44 -7.80 14.51
N LEU A 70 -16.32 -8.78 14.63
CA LEU A 70 -16.34 -9.72 15.74
C LEU A 70 -15.19 -10.75 15.59
N PRO A 71 -14.79 -11.44 16.67
CA PRO A 71 -13.68 -12.40 16.64
C PRO A 71 -13.72 -13.40 15.48
N ASP A 72 -14.90 -13.92 15.16
CA ASP A 72 -15.11 -14.92 14.09
C ASP A 72 -15.88 -14.36 12.87
N TRP A 73 -16.11 -13.05 12.82
CA TRP A 73 -16.85 -12.40 11.74
C TRP A 73 -16.23 -11.05 11.38
N ALA A 74 -15.34 -11.04 10.38
CA ALA A 74 -14.73 -9.81 9.90
C ALA A 74 -15.70 -9.03 9.00
N SER A 75 -16.06 -7.82 9.41
CA SER A 75 -16.80 -6.86 8.59
C SER A 75 -15.92 -6.19 7.53
N LEU A 76 -14.62 -6.05 7.83
CA LEU A 76 -13.63 -5.49 6.91
C LEU A 76 -12.26 -6.14 7.15
N VAL A 77 -11.59 -6.51 6.06
CA VAL A 77 -10.21 -6.98 6.10
C VAL A 77 -9.40 -6.19 5.08
N VAL A 78 -8.39 -5.47 5.54
CA VAL A 78 -7.39 -4.83 4.66
C VAL A 78 -6.12 -5.66 4.68
N ARG A 79 -5.59 -5.94 3.49
CA ARG A 79 -4.31 -6.64 3.27
C ARG A 79 -3.37 -5.70 2.52
N PRO A 80 -2.47 -4.99 3.24
CA PRO A 80 -1.53 -4.09 2.58
C PRO A 80 -0.53 -4.88 1.72
N LEU A 81 -0.23 -4.38 0.51
CA LEU A 81 0.96 -4.78 -0.21
C LEU A 81 2.15 -4.05 0.41
N VAL A 82 3.18 -4.78 0.82
CA VAL A 82 4.32 -4.17 1.52
C VAL A 82 5.59 -4.32 0.70
N LEU A 83 6.23 -3.19 0.46
CA LEU A 83 7.52 -3.06 -0.19
C LEU A 83 8.56 -2.71 0.88
N GLY A 84 9.42 -3.67 1.19
CA GLY A 84 10.42 -3.57 2.24
C GLY A 84 11.76 -4.16 1.83
N PRO A 85 12.76 -4.14 2.72
CA PRO A 85 14.13 -4.56 2.39
C PRO A 85 14.27 -6.03 1.99
N ASP A 86 13.22 -6.84 2.19
CA ASP A 86 13.19 -8.27 1.90
C ASP A 86 12.76 -8.54 0.45
N ASN A 87 12.02 -7.63 -0.18
CA ASN A 87 11.44 -7.81 -1.53
C ASN A 87 11.69 -6.63 -2.47
N VAL A 88 12.29 -5.54 -1.98
CA VAL A 88 12.76 -4.41 -2.79
C VAL A 88 14.22 -4.12 -2.42
N PRO A 89 15.15 -4.08 -3.40
CA PRO A 89 16.54 -3.75 -3.13
C PRO A 89 16.68 -2.35 -2.53
N VAL A 90 17.66 -2.18 -1.62
CA VAL A 90 17.96 -0.88 -1.00
C VAL A 90 18.49 0.06 -2.07
N ILE A 91 17.70 1.06 -2.45
CA ILE A 91 18.13 2.15 -3.33
C ILE A 91 18.61 3.29 -2.42
N ALA A 92 19.88 3.64 -2.52
CA ALA A 92 20.61 4.47 -1.55
C ALA A 92 20.25 5.98 -1.52
N ASN A 93 19.28 6.44 -2.32
CA ASN A 93 18.95 7.86 -2.47
C ASN A 93 17.47 8.15 -2.20
N GLU A 94 17.16 8.68 -1.03
CA GLU A 94 15.79 8.98 -0.55
C GLU A 94 15.01 9.94 -1.48
N ALA A 95 15.70 10.82 -2.23
CA ALA A 95 15.07 11.78 -3.13
C ALA A 95 14.67 11.17 -4.50
N GLU A 96 15.32 10.09 -4.93
CA GLU A 96 14.96 9.33 -6.12
C GLU A 96 13.85 8.32 -5.83
N VAL A 97 13.80 7.76 -4.61
CA VAL A 97 12.91 6.65 -4.18
C VAL A 97 11.42 6.92 -4.37
N ALA A 98 10.90 8.12 -4.09
CA ALA A 98 9.46 8.38 -4.25
C ALA A 98 9.03 8.36 -5.74
N ARG A 99 9.91 8.79 -6.65
CA ARG A 99 9.70 8.68 -8.09
C ARG A 99 9.96 7.27 -8.57
N ASP A 100 11.05 6.65 -8.13
CA ASP A 100 11.56 5.41 -8.67
C ASP A 100 10.85 4.17 -8.12
N VAL A 101 10.39 4.17 -6.86
CA VAL A 101 9.55 3.06 -6.33
C VAL A 101 8.15 3.13 -6.90
N THR A 102 7.57 4.33 -7.06
CA THR A 102 6.30 4.47 -7.79
C THR A 102 6.47 3.96 -9.22
N LEU A 103 7.54 4.39 -9.91
CA LEU A 103 7.85 3.95 -11.27
C LEU A 103 8.19 2.45 -11.36
N ALA A 104 8.84 1.86 -10.35
CA ALA A 104 9.20 0.44 -10.29
C ALA A 104 7.98 -0.43 -9.98
N VAL A 105 7.08 0.01 -9.11
CA VAL A 105 5.77 -0.59 -8.90
C VAL A 105 4.95 -0.52 -10.19
N PHE A 106 4.92 0.66 -10.83
CA PHE A 106 4.32 0.81 -12.14
C PHE A 106 4.96 -0.11 -13.18
N SER A 107 6.28 -0.22 -13.21
CA SER A 107 7.05 -1.04 -14.16
C SER A 107 6.75 -2.52 -13.96
N ALA A 108 6.72 -3.00 -12.70
CA ALA A 108 6.36 -4.37 -12.37
C ALA A 108 4.91 -4.70 -12.72
N ILE A 109 3.97 -3.76 -12.55
CA ILE A 109 2.56 -3.93 -12.94
C ILE A 109 2.38 -3.86 -14.48
N THR A 110 3.16 -3.04 -15.18
CA THR A 110 3.03 -2.85 -16.65
C THR A 110 3.83 -3.85 -17.49
N HIS A 111 4.87 -4.48 -16.95
CA HIS A 111 5.75 -5.41 -17.68
C HIS A 111 5.67 -6.86 -17.18
N GLY A 112 4.86 -7.15 -16.16
CA GLY A 112 4.60 -8.50 -15.68
C GLY A 112 3.66 -9.26 -16.62
N LYS A 113 4.22 -9.84 -17.68
CA LYS A 113 3.65 -11.04 -18.33
C LYS A 113 4.14 -12.30 -17.65
#